data_AF-A0A835I883-F1
#
_entry.id   AF-A0A835I883-F1
#
_cell.length_a   1.000
_cell.length_b   1.000
_cell.length_c   1.000
_cell.angle_alpha   90.00
_cell.angle_beta   90.00
_cell.angle_gamma   90.00
#
_symmetry.space_group_name_H-M   'P 1'
#
loop_
_entity.id
_entity.type
_entity.pdbx_description
1 polymer ?
#
loop_
_entity_poly.entity_id
_entity_poly.type
_entity_poly.pdbx_seq_one_letter_code
_entity_poly.pdbx_strand_id
1 'polypeptide(L)'
;MCFQTFKINVEYIDTFNKVGDQTYVLSVNGFADQTNEKFVASRNGYKKSSEERKLETSFRYENAAVVPSSMDWRKKGVVTPIKDQGQCGSCWAFSTVASMEGIAQLTTSTLIS
;
A
#
# COMPACT_ATOMS: atom_id res chain seq x y z
N MET A 1 -14.34 -15.32 -20.51
CA MET A 1 -13.55 -14.08 -20.39
C MET A 1 -12.49 -14.18 -19.28
N CYS A 2 -12.83 -14.45 -18.01
CA CYS A 2 -11.84 -14.51 -16.91
C CYS A 2 -10.73 -15.57 -17.09
N PHE A 3 -11.05 -16.77 -17.60
CA PHE A 3 -10.05 -17.82 -17.84
C PHE A 3 -8.94 -17.41 -18.83
N GLN A 4 -9.31 -16.68 -19.89
CA GLN A 4 -8.33 -16.20 -20.87
C GLN A 4 -7.40 -15.17 -20.26
N THR A 5 -7.93 -14.25 -19.47
CA THR A 5 -7.15 -13.25 -18.72
C THR A 5 -6.22 -13.92 -17.72
N PHE A 6 -6.70 -14.94 -17.00
CA PHE A 6 -5.88 -15.74 -16.10
C PHE A 6 -4.68 -16.38 -16.82
N LYS A 7 -4.91 -17.03 -17.97
CA LYS A 7 -3.85 -17.63 -18.77
C LYS A 7 -2.78 -16.61 -19.18
N ILE A 8 -3.21 -15.45 -19.70
CA ILE A 8 -2.31 -14.36 -20.10
C ILE A 8 -1.45 -13.88 -18.91
N ASN A 9 -2.08 -13.67 -17.76
CA ASN A 9 -1.38 -13.19 -16.56
C ASN A 9 -0.39 -14.23 -16.00
N VAL A 10 -0.72 -15.53 -16.03
CA VAL A 10 0.22 -16.60 -15.62
C VAL A 10 1.41 -16.69 -16.58
N GLU A 11 1.16 -16.63 -17.89
CA GLU A 11 2.25 -16.61 -18.89
C GLU A 11 3.17 -15.39 -18.69
N TYR A 12 2.61 -14.23 -18.34
CA TYR A 12 3.39 -13.05 -17.98
C TYR A 12 4.23 -13.26 -16.71
N ILE A 13 3.65 -13.81 -15.64
CA ILE A 13 4.35 -14.13 -14.39
C ILE A 13 5.54 -15.06 -14.65
N ASP A 14 5.32 -16.14 -15.42
CA ASP A 14 6.36 -17.12 -15.73
C ASP A 14 7.48 -16.51 -16.56
N THR A 15 7.13 -15.69 -17.56
CA THR A 15 8.11 -15.02 -18.41
C THR A 15 8.94 -14.03 -17.61
N PHE A 16 8.30 -13.20 -16.79
CA PHE A 16 8.95 -12.22 -15.92
C PHE A 16 9.94 -12.89 -14.95
N ASN A 17 9.50 -13.96 -14.27
CA ASN A 17 10.34 -14.66 -13.30
C ASN A 17 11.49 -15.45 -13.93
N LYS A 18 11.35 -15.88 -15.19
CA LYS A 18 12.41 -16.60 -15.93
C LYS A 18 13.61 -15.72 -16.31
N VAL A 19 13.39 -14.42 -16.57
CA VAL A 19 14.49 -13.50 -16.91
C VAL A 19 15.45 -13.36 -15.73
N GLY A 20 14.91 -13.31 -14.51
CA GLY A 20 15.71 -13.37 -13.27
C GLY A 20 16.63 -12.17 -13.03
N ASP A 21 16.46 -11.07 -13.75
CA ASP A 21 17.24 -9.84 -13.63
C ASP A 21 16.60 -8.81 -12.65
N GLN A 22 15.43 -9.14 -12.12
CA GLN A 22 14.64 -8.27 -11.25
C GLN A 22 14.93 -8.54 -9.77
N THR A 23 14.81 -7.50 -8.95
CA THR A 23 14.94 -7.59 -7.49
C THR A 23 13.69 -8.15 -6.80
N TYR A 24 12.66 -8.49 -7.56
CA TYR A 24 11.38 -9.00 -7.08
C TYR A 24 10.84 -10.10 -8.01
N VAL A 25 9.93 -10.90 -7.48
CA VAL A 25 9.23 -11.96 -8.20
C VAL A 25 7.73 -11.69 -8.22
N LEU A 26 7.06 -12.19 -9.25
CA LEU A 26 5.60 -12.17 -9.34
C LEU A 26 5.03 -13.53 -8.94
N SER A 27 3.82 -13.54 -8.38
CA SER A 27 3.11 -14.76 -8.04
C SER A 27 1.64 -14.64 -8.39
N VAL A 28 1.02 -15.79 -8.68
CA VAL A 28 -0.44 -15.88 -8.82
C VAL A 28 -1.10 -15.48 -7.50
N ASN A 29 -2.10 -14.60 -7.57
CA ASN A 29 -2.85 -14.11 -6.41
C ASN A 29 -4.34 -13.96 -6.77
N GLY A 30 -5.15 -13.44 -5.85
CA GLY A 30 -6.60 -13.27 -6.01
C GLY A 30 -7.05 -12.32 -7.12
N PHE A 31 -6.12 -11.68 -7.84
CA PHE A 31 -6.40 -10.78 -8.96
C PHE A 31 -5.93 -11.33 -10.31
N ALA A 32 -5.41 -12.55 -10.35
CA ALA A 32 -4.81 -13.13 -11.54
C ALA A 32 -5.79 -13.27 -12.72
N ASP A 33 -7.10 -13.27 -12.50
CA ASP A 33 -8.12 -13.38 -13.55
C ASP A 33 -8.65 -12.01 -14.05
N GLN A 34 -8.08 -10.91 -13.56
CA GLN A 34 -8.49 -9.54 -13.93
C GLN A 34 -7.50 -8.90 -14.91
N THR A 35 -8.02 -8.06 -15.81
CA THR A 35 -7.14 -7.19 -16.59
C THR A 35 -6.65 -6.06 -15.70
N ASN A 36 -5.50 -5.47 -16.04
CA ASN A 36 -4.93 -4.38 -15.26
C ASN A 36 -5.90 -3.18 -15.17
N GLU A 37 -6.63 -2.88 -16.25
CA GLU A 37 -7.60 -1.78 -16.28
C GLU A 37 -8.74 -2.02 -15.27
N LYS A 38 -9.24 -3.27 -15.18
CA LYS A 38 -10.28 -3.64 -14.20
C LYS A 38 -9.75 -3.61 -12.77
N PHE A 39 -8.52 -4.09 -12.57
CA PHE A 39 -7.88 -4.06 -11.26
C PHE A 39 -7.73 -2.61 -10.77
N VAL A 40 -7.15 -1.73 -11.61
CA VAL A 40 -6.96 -0.30 -11.29
C VAL A 40 -8.30 0.40 -11.04
N ALA A 41 -9.29 0.20 -11.91
CA ALA A 41 -10.60 0.86 -11.77
C ALA A 41 -11.34 0.46 -10.48
N SER A 42 -11.16 -0.76 -9.99
CA SER A 42 -11.85 -1.27 -8.79
C SER A 42 -11.08 -1.11 -7.49
N ARG A 43 -9.74 -1.05 -7.54
CA ARG A 43 -8.88 -1.04 -6.34
C ARG A 43 -8.14 0.29 -6.11
N ASN A 44 -7.93 1.11 -7.14
CA ASN A 44 -7.19 2.37 -7.00
C ASN A 44 -8.16 3.57 -6.98
N GLY A 45 -8.44 4.09 -5.78
CA GLY A 45 -9.44 5.17 -5.60
C GLY A 45 -8.90 6.55 -5.30
N TYR A 46 -7.59 6.69 -5.03
CA TYR A 46 -7.01 7.99 -4.71
C TYR A 46 -7.04 8.93 -5.91
N LYS A 47 -7.62 10.12 -5.71
CA LYS A 47 -7.63 11.21 -6.70
C LYS A 47 -6.91 12.40 -6.09
N LYS A 48 -5.73 12.70 -6.63
CA LYS A 48 -4.94 13.87 -6.20
C LYS A 48 -5.72 15.14 -6.56
N SER A 49 -5.89 16.05 -5.60
CA SER A 49 -6.40 17.39 -5.89
C SER A 49 -5.40 18.13 -6.78
N SER A 50 -5.90 18.82 -7.80
CA SER A 50 -5.10 19.72 -8.64
C SER A 50 -4.72 21.03 -7.93
N GLU A 51 -5.32 21.31 -6.77
CA GLU A 51 -5.06 22.51 -6.01
C GLU A 51 -3.78 22.37 -5.20
N GLU A 52 -2.85 23.30 -5.41
CA GLU A 52 -1.67 23.44 -4.55
C GLU A 52 -2.12 23.96 -3.18
N ARG A 53 -2.07 23.08 -2.17
CA ARG A 53 -2.22 23.51 -0.78
C ARG A 53 -0.93 24.19 -0.35
N LYS A 54 -0.99 25.50 -0.11
CA LYS A 54 0.05 26.22 0.65
C LYS A 54 0.06 25.65 2.07
N LEU A 55 1.18 25.03 2.44
CA LEU A 55 1.41 24.57 3.79
C LEU A 55 1.88 25.76 4.61
N GLU A 56 1.04 26.22 5.55
CA GLU A 56 1.31 27.38 6.42
C GLU A 56 2.31 27.06 7.56
N THR A 57 2.73 25.80 7.70
CA THR A 57 3.59 25.35 8.81
C THR A 57 4.80 24.58 8.28
N SER A 58 5.92 24.74 9.00
CA SER A 58 7.15 24.02 8.70
C SER A 58 7.04 22.54 9.08
N PHE A 59 7.88 21.71 8.47
CA PHE A 59 7.91 20.28 8.74
C PHE A 59 8.47 20.01 10.15
N ARG A 60 7.64 19.42 11.02
CA ARG A 60 7.96 19.18 12.44
C ARG A 60 9.29 18.44 12.69
N TYR A 61 9.70 17.55 11.78
CA TYR A 61 10.87 16.68 11.99
C TYR A 61 12.08 17.06 11.13
N GLU A 62 12.14 18.29 10.62
CA GLU A 62 13.23 18.78 9.76
C GLU A 62 14.62 18.64 10.39
N ASN A 63 14.72 18.87 11.71
CA ASN A 63 15.98 18.82 12.46
C ASN A 63 16.14 17.55 13.30
N ALA A 64 15.54 16.43 12.89
CA ALA A 64 15.70 15.16 13.60
C ALA A 64 17.15 14.67 13.55
N ALA A 65 17.88 14.80 14.67
CA ALA A 65 19.32 14.58 14.72
C ALA A 65 19.76 13.12 14.60
N VAL A 66 18.90 12.15 14.97
CA VAL A 66 19.23 10.72 14.94
C VAL A 66 18.07 9.94 14.37
N VAL A 67 18.28 9.40 13.16
CA VAL A 67 17.35 8.48 12.49
C VAL A 67 18.08 7.14 12.33
N PRO A 68 17.49 6.01 12.76
CA PRO A 68 18.15 4.72 12.61
C PRO A 68 18.27 4.33 11.14
N SER A 69 19.30 3.54 10.81
CA SER A 69 19.53 3.02 9.45
C SER A 69 18.42 2.09 8.96
N SER A 70 17.62 1.53 9.87
CA SER A 70 16.41 0.77 9.54
C SER A 70 15.35 0.93 10.61
N MET A 71 14.08 0.95 10.20
CA MET A 71 12.94 1.02 11.10
C MET A 71 11.78 0.16 10.58
N ASP A 72 11.23 -0.69 11.46
CA ASP A 72 10.02 -1.47 11.20
C ASP A 72 9.04 -1.27 12.35
N TRP A 73 7.98 -0.50 12.09
CA TRP A 73 6.94 -0.21 13.08
C TRP A 73 6.14 -1.47 13.49
N ARG A 74 6.09 -2.50 12.64
CA ARG A 74 5.42 -3.77 12.98
C ARG A 74 6.11 -4.48 14.13
N LYS A 75 7.46 -4.45 14.14
CA LYS A 75 8.28 -5.01 15.24
C LYS A 75 8.09 -4.26 16.55
N LYS A 76 7.56 -3.03 16.52
CA LYS A 76 7.22 -2.24 17.69
C LYS A 76 5.76 -2.41 18.14
N GLY A 77 4.98 -3.26 17.47
CA GLY A 77 3.58 -3.49 17.80
C GLY A 77 2.66 -2.30 17.52
N VAL A 78 3.06 -1.37 16.65
CA VAL A 78 2.28 -0.14 16.35
C VAL A 78 1.55 -0.19 15.00
N VAL A 79 1.44 -1.38 14.42
CA VAL A 79 0.78 -1.62 13.13
C VAL A 79 -0.29 -2.69 13.33
N THR A 80 -1.52 -2.38 12.91
CA THR A 80 -2.66 -3.31 12.95
C THR A 80 -2.54 -4.40 11.87
N PRO A 81 -3.31 -5.50 11.96
CA PRO A 81 -3.36 -6.51 10.91
C PRO A 81 -3.75 -5.93 9.55
N ILE A 82 -3.30 -6.58 8.47
CA ILE A 82 -3.63 -6.17 7.09
C ILE A 82 -5.15 -6.23 6.90
N LYS A 83 -5.73 -5.13 6.39
CA LYS A 83 -7.16 -5.00 6.07
C LYS A 83 -7.39 -5.01 4.55
N ASP A 84 -8.58 -5.43 4.09
CA ASP A 84 -8.98 -5.40 2.67
C ASP A 84 -9.98 -4.26 2.41
N GLN A 85 -9.65 -3.35 1.51
CA GLN A 85 -10.53 -2.24 1.10
C GLN A 85 -11.71 -2.68 0.21
N GLY A 86 -11.68 -3.91 -0.29
CA GLY A 86 -12.65 -4.41 -1.26
C GLY A 86 -12.60 -3.63 -2.58
N GLN A 87 -13.75 -3.53 -3.24
CA GLN A 87 -13.91 -2.79 -4.50
C GLN A 87 -14.20 -1.30 -4.27
N CYS A 88 -14.07 -0.84 -3.02
CA CYS A 88 -14.25 0.56 -2.68
C CYS A 88 -12.94 1.30 -2.95
N GLY A 89 -13.01 2.44 -3.62
CA GLY A 89 -11.88 3.36 -3.84
C GLY A 89 -11.41 4.08 -2.56
N SER A 90 -11.40 3.37 -1.42
CA SER A 90 -11.17 3.90 -0.07
C SER A 90 -9.72 3.79 0.40
N CYS A 91 -8.77 3.45 -0.47
CA CYS A 91 -7.35 3.33 -0.12
C CYS A 91 -6.79 4.56 0.62
N TRP A 92 -7.29 5.76 0.29
CA TRP A 92 -6.93 7.02 0.98
C TRP A 92 -7.39 7.05 2.45
N ALA A 93 -8.55 6.47 2.76
CA ALA A 93 -9.08 6.36 4.11
C ALA A 93 -8.29 5.32 4.91
N PHE A 94 -7.98 4.18 4.30
CA PHE A 94 -7.13 3.15 4.93
C PHE A 94 -5.73 3.68 5.27
N SER A 95 -5.12 4.44 4.35
CA SER A 95 -3.83 5.09 4.60
C SER A 95 -3.88 6.08 5.76
N THR A 96 -4.97 6.87 5.84
CA THR A 96 -5.18 7.82 6.93
C THR A 96 -5.36 7.11 8.26
N VAL A 97 -6.26 6.12 8.31
CA VAL A 97 -6.55 5.35 9.53
C VAL A 97 -5.31 4.62 10.03
N ALA A 98 -4.57 3.90 9.18
CA ALA A 98 -3.36 3.19 9.61
C ALA A 98 -2.30 4.13 10.22
N SER A 99 -2.19 5.36 9.69
CA SER A 99 -1.30 6.39 10.26
C SER A 99 -1.79 6.90 11.62
N MET A 100 -3.10 7.08 11.77
CA MET A 100 -3.73 7.49 13.02
C MET A 100 -3.65 6.41 14.10
N GLU A 101 -3.89 5.14 13.76
CA GLU A 101 -3.75 3.99 14.66
C GLU A 101 -2.31 3.90 15.19
N GLY A 102 -1.31 4.07 14.32
CA GLY A 102 0.10 4.01 14.70
C GLY A 102 0.51 5.14 15.67
N ILE A 103 0.12 6.40 15.40
CA ILE A 103 0.44 7.50 16.31
C ILE A 103 -0.35 7.41 17.63
N ALA A 104 -1.58 6.91 17.60
CA ALA A 104 -2.37 6.65 18.81
C ALA A 104 -1.69 5.61 19.71
N GLN A 105 -1.20 4.49 19.14
CA GLN A 105 -0.44 3.50 19.90
C GLN A 105 0.84 4.10 20.49
N LEU A 106 1.58 4.91 19.73
CA LEU A 106 2.82 5.53 20.21
C LEU A 106 2.61 6.52 21.35
N THR A 107 1.47 7.20 21.39
CA THR A 107 1.18 8.26 22.37
C THR A 107 0.42 7.76 23.58
N THR A 108 -0.48 6.80 23.40
CA THR A 108 -1.39 6.30 24.46
C THR A 108 -1.09 4.89 24.92
N SER A 109 -0.17 4.18 24.25
CA SER A 109 0.12 2.75 24.45
C SER A 109 -1.09 1.81 24.24
N THR A 110 -2.17 2.32 23.64
CA THR A 110 -3.39 1.54 23.34
C THR A 110 -3.61 1.46 21.83
N LEU A 111 -3.66 0.23 21.31
CA LEU A 111 -3.80 0.00 19.88
C LEU A 111 -5.29 -0.13 19.59
N ILE A 112 -5.81 0.88 18.90
CA ILE A 112 -7.20 0.93 18.45
C ILE A 112 -7.19 0.47 16.99
N SER A 113 -8.13 -0.40 16.61
CA SER A 113 -8.24 -0.99 15.27
C SER A 113 -9.67 -1.06 14.77
#